data_AF-A0A9D1QQC2-F1
#
_entry.id   AF-A0A9D1QQC2-F1
#
_cell.length_a   1.000
_cell.length_b   1.000
_cell.length_c   1.000
_cell.angle_alpha   90.00
_cell.angle_beta   90.00
_cell.angle_gamma   90.00
#
_symmetry.space_group_name_H-M   'P 1'
#
loop_
_entity.id
_entity.type
_entity.pdbx_description
1 polymer ?
#
loop_
_entity_poly.entity_id
_entity_poly.type
_entity_poly.pdbx_seq_one_letter_code
_entity_poly.pdbx_strand_id
1 'polypeptide(L)' 'MAYSALAQIYANAIADKVRTLDAVPTALRAEVQSYIADNNQKSDK' A
#
# COMPACT_ATOMS: atom_id res chain seq x y z
N MET A 1 -1.60 -12.08 -3.33
CA MET A 1 -0.89 -11.48 -4.49
C MET A 1 0.53 -11.16 -4.05
N ALA A 2 1.55 -11.31 -4.90
CA ALA A 2 2.92 -10.92 -4.57
C ALA A 2 3.17 -9.50 -5.08
N TYR A 3 3.28 -8.54 -4.17
CA TYR A 3 3.52 -7.13 -4.50
C TYR A 3 5.01 -6.86 -4.62
N SER A 4 5.40 -5.90 -5.47
CA SER A 4 6.78 -5.46 -5.54
C SER A 4 7.26 -4.89 -4.18
N ALA A 5 8.56 -5.02 -3.88
CA ALA A 5 9.12 -4.54 -2.62
C ALA A 5 8.90 -3.03 -2.42
N LEU A 6 8.97 -2.25 -3.51
CA LEU A 6 8.71 -0.81 -3.47
C LEU A 6 7.25 -0.51 -3.14
N ALA A 7 6.28 -1.22 -3.74
CA ALA A 7 4.87 -1.03 -3.41
C ALA A 7 4.59 -1.33 -1.93
N GLN A 8 5.18 -2.39 -1.38
CA GLN A 8 5.04 -2.71 0.05
C GLN A 8 5.57 -1.60 0.95
N ILE A 9 6.74 -1.02 0.64
CA ILE A 9 7.32 0.10 1.40
C ILE A 9 6.37 1.30 1.41
N TYR A 10 5.84 1.68 0.24
CA TYR A 10 4.89 2.81 0.15
C TYR A 10 3.60 2.52 0.89
N ALA A 11 3.07 1.31 0.78
CA ALA A 11 1.84 0.93 1.43
C ALA A 11 1.96 0.95 2.96
N ASN A 12 3.07 0.44 3.50
CA ASN A 12 3.39 0.52 4.93
C ASN A 12 3.54 1.98 5.38
N ALA A 13 4.27 2.80 4.62
CA ALA A 13 4.42 4.22 4.92
C ALA A 13 3.08 4.99 4.93
N ILE A 14 2.11 4.59 4.09
CA ILE A 14 0.77 5.17 4.10
C ILE A 14 -0.05 4.67 5.30
N ALA A 15 0.05 3.38 5.63
CA ALA A 15 -0.60 2.81 6.81
C ALA A 15 -0.09 3.47 8.11
N ASP A 16 1.21 3.76 8.18
CA ASP A 16 1.86 4.48 9.28
C ASP A 16 1.60 6.00 9.25
N LYS A 17 0.82 6.49 8.28
CA LYS A 17 0.47 7.91 8.08
C LYS A 17 1.68 8.82 7.88
N VAL A 18 2.83 8.28 7.48
CA VAL A 18 4.05 9.04 7.20
C VAL A 18 4.15 9.48 5.73
N ARG A 19 3.33 8.89 4.84
CA ARG A 19 3.19 9.28 3.43
C ARG A 19 1.74 9.24 2.98
N THR A 20 1.45 9.92 1.86
CA THR A 20 0.15 9.86 1.16
C THR A 20 0.28 9.09 -0.15
N LEU A 21 -0.86 8.63 -0.68
CA LEU A 21 -0.90 7.90 -1.95
C LEU A 21 -0.41 8.74 -3.14
N ASP A 22 -0.50 10.08 -3.07
CA ASP A 22 -0.04 10.96 -4.15
C ASP A 22 1.48 10.89 -4.36
N ALA A 23 2.24 10.60 -3.30
CA ALA A 23 3.69 10.39 -3.36
C ALA A 23 4.07 9.04 -3.99
N VAL A 24 3.10 8.16 -4.29
CA VAL A 24 3.34 6.87 -4.93
C VAL A 24 3.41 7.05 -6.45
N PRO A 25 4.49 6.57 -7.10
CA PRO A 25 4.57 6.56 -8.56
C PRO A 25 3.36 5.87 -9.18
N THR A 26 2.78 6.45 -10.25
CA THR A 26 1.55 5.96 -10.87
C THR A 26 1.59 4.46 -11.20
N ALA A 27 2.74 3.96 -11.67
CA ALA A 27 2.94 2.55 -11.98
C ALA A 27 2.71 1.61 -10.78
N LEU A 28 2.95 2.08 -9.55
CA LEU A 28 2.84 1.29 -8.32
C LEU A 28 1.53 1.56 -7.56
N ARG A 29 0.73 2.55 -7.97
CA ARG A 29 -0.49 2.95 -7.23
C ARG A 29 -1.50 1.82 -7.12
N ALA A 30 -1.70 1.06 -8.19
CA ALA A 30 -2.61 -0.09 -8.19
C ALA A 30 -2.15 -1.17 -7.18
N GLU A 31 -0.86 -1.51 -7.20
CA GLU A 31 -0.28 -2.47 -6.25
C GLU A 31 -0.39 -1.98 -4.80
N VAL A 32 -0.07 -0.72 -4.54
CA VAL A 32 -0.17 -0.11 -3.20
C VAL A 32 -1.61 -0.10 -2.70
N GLN A 33 -2.57 0.31 -3.53
CA GLN A 33 -3.99 0.32 -3.17
C GLN A 33 -4.51 -1.08 -2.84
N SER A 34 -4.16 -2.08 -3.66
CA SER A 34 -4.53 -3.47 -3.38
C SER A 34 -3.90 -3.98 -2.07
N TYR A 35 -2.63 -3.66 -1.79
CA TYR A 35 -1.99 -4.05 -0.54
C TYR A 35 -2.67 -3.43 0.69
N ILE A 36 -3.02 -2.14 0.62
CA ILE A 36 -3.74 -1.45 1.71
C ILE A 36 -5.12 -2.07 1.92
N ALA A 37 -5.86 -2.36 0.84
CA ALA A 37 -7.16 -3.00 0.90
C ALA A 37 -7.08 -4.40 1.55
N ASP A 38 -6.10 -5.21 1.14
CA ASP A 38 -5.86 -6.55 1.71
C ASP A 38 -5.50 -6.50 3.20
N ASN A 39 -4.69 -5.52 3.63
CA ASN A 39 -4.33 -5.37 5.05
C ASN A 39 -5.48 -4.84 5.91
N ASN A 40 -6.31 -3.94 5.39
CA ASN A 40 -7.48 -3.45 6.11
C ASN A 40 -8.51 -4.57 6.32
N GLN A 41 -8.73 -5.45 5.33
CA GLN A 41 -9.61 -6.61 5.49
C GLN A 41 -9.11 -7.63 6.52
N LYS A 42 -7.79 -7.73 6.74
CA LYS A 42 -7.21 -8.62 7.75
C LYS A 42 -7.35 -8.09 9.18
N SER A 43 -7.53 -6.78 9.36
CA SER A 43 -7.70 -6.18 10.68
C SER A 43 -9.16 -6.25 11.19
N ASP A 44 -10.10 -6.67 10.34
CA ASP A 44 -11.53 -6.81 10.67
C ASP A 44 -11.94 -8.25 11.06
N LYS A 45 -10.97 -9.18 11.19
CA LYS A 45 -11.15 -10.56 11.66
C LYS A 45 -10.39 -10.82 12.94
#